data_AF-A0A2M7JMY0-F1
#
_entry.id   AF-A0A2M7JMY0-F1
#
_cell.length_a   1.000
_cell.length_b   1.000
_cell.length_c   1.000
_cell.angle_alpha   90.00
_cell.angle_beta   90.00
_cell.angle_gamma   90.00
#
_symmetry.space_group_name_H-M   'P 1'
#
loop_
_entity.id
_entity.type
_entity.pdbx_description
1 polymer ?
#
loop_
_entity_poly.entity_id
_entity_poly.type
_entity_poly.pdbx_seq_one_letter_code
_entity_poly.pdbx_strand_id
1 'polypeptide(L)'
;MSDSCCNGGPDLMILSCSGGSNVGQLANQAAAELTQEGFGKMFCLAGIGGHLSGFVQSAKDVPAMVAIDGCSVGCAKAMLEHAEISPSSYLVLTDEGIEKN
;
A
#
# COMPACT_ATOMS: atom_id res chain seq x y z
N MET A 1 29.54 -8.89 -23.14
CA MET A 1 28.28 -8.12 -23.30
C MET A 1 27.29 -8.73 -22.33
N SER A 2 27.29 -8.23 -21.10
CA SER A 2 26.39 -8.66 -20.04
C SER A 2 25.34 -7.57 -19.91
N ASP A 3 24.32 -7.64 -20.77
CA ASP A 3 23.13 -6.81 -20.66
C ASP A 3 22.33 -7.31 -19.45
N SER A 4 22.62 -6.67 -18.33
CA SER A 4 21.91 -6.78 -17.06
C SER A 4 20.41 -6.64 -17.28
N CYS A 5 19.68 -7.71 -16.96
CA CYS A 5 18.23 -7.78 -16.86
C CYS A 5 17.68 -6.74 -15.86
N CYS A 6 17.53 -5.49 -16.30
CA CYS A 6 16.65 -4.53 -15.63
C CYS A 6 15.20 -4.91 -15.95
N ASN A 7 14.70 -5.98 -15.32
CA ASN A 7 13.27 -6.25 -15.14
C ASN A 7 12.68 -5.23 -14.14
N GLY A 8 12.87 -3.94 -14.43
CA GLY A 8 12.40 -2.81 -13.64
C GLY A 8 10.92 -2.61 -13.88
N GLY A 9 10.10 -3.48 -13.29
CA GLY A 9 8.76 -3.03 -12.91
C GLY A 9 8.90 -1.83 -11.97
N PRO A 10 7.92 -0.94 -11.90
CA PRO A 10 7.98 0.20 -10.99
C PRO A 10 8.30 -0.30 -9.56
N ASP A 11 9.34 0.25 -8.95
CA ASP A 11 9.69 0.04 -7.54
C ASP A 11 8.69 0.77 -6.62
N LEU A 12 7.39 0.62 -6.93
CA LEU A 12 6.28 1.21 -6.21
C LEU A 12 5.67 0.14 -5.31
N MET A 13 5.79 0.33 -4.00
CA MET A 13 5.06 -0.45 -3.03
C MET A 13 3.64 0.07 -2.90
N ILE A 14 2.66 -0.82 -3.05
CA ILE A 14 1.25 -0.49 -2.86
C ILE A 14 0.79 -1.13 -1.55
N LEU A 15 0.30 -0.32 -0.63
CA LEU A 15 -0.30 -0.74 0.63
C LEU A 15 -1.78 -0.39 0.60
N SER A 16 -2.62 -1.30 1.07
CA SER A 16 -4.06 -1.08 1.14
C SER A 16 -4.62 -1.47 2.49
N CYS A 17 -5.61 -0.72 2.96
CA CYS A 17 -6.50 -1.16 4.01
C CYS A 17 -7.39 -2.28 3.48
N SER A 18 -7.20 -3.50 3.98
CA SER A 18 -7.98 -4.69 3.58
C SER A 18 -9.01 -5.10 4.66
N GLY A 19 -9.67 -4.11 5.27
CA GLY A 19 -10.65 -4.30 6.35
C GLY A 19 -12.03 -4.77 5.88
N GLY A 20 -12.91 -5.13 6.81
CA GLY A 20 -14.21 -5.78 6.52
C GLY A 20 -15.32 -4.89 5.92
N SER A 21 -15.14 -3.58 5.82
CA SER A 21 -16.10 -2.68 5.17
C SER A 21 -16.03 -2.76 3.64
N ASN A 22 -17.09 -2.37 2.94
CA ASN A 22 -17.09 -2.27 1.47
C ASN A 22 -15.89 -1.48 0.92
N VAL A 23 -15.59 -0.30 1.48
CA VAL A 23 -14.48 0.55 1.05
C VAL A 23 -13.11 -0.04 1.38
N GLY A 24 -13.00 -0.89 2.40
CA GLY A 24 -11.78 -1.64 2.68
C GLY A 24 -11.55 -2.75 1.65
N GLN A 25 -12.61 -3.45 1.27
CA GLN A 25 -12.54 -4.45 0.20
C GLN A 25 -12.23 -3.79 -1.16
N LEU A 26 -12.82 -2.63 -1.46
CA LEU A 26 -12.54 -1.85 -2.67
C LEU A 26 -11.10 -1.33 -2.71
N ALA A 27 -10.56 -0.83 -1.59
CA ALA A 27 -9.17 -0.40 -1.50
C ALA A 27 -8.21 -1.57 -1.79
N ASN A 28 -8.50 -2.74 -1.23
CA ASN A 28 -7.75 -3.96 -1.49
C ASN A 28 -7.85 -4.40 -2.96
N GLN A 29 -9.05 -4.36 -3.55
CA GLN A 29 -9.27 -4.71 -4.95
C GLN A 29 -8.49 -3.76 -5.90
N ALA A 30 -8.55 -2.45 -5.66
CA ALA A 30 -7.79 -1.47 -6.43
C ALA A 30 -6.28 -1.74 -6.38
N ALA A 31 -5.74 -2.05 -5.19
CA ALA A 31 -4.32 -2.40 -5.05
C ALA A 31 -3.93 -3.69 -5.80
N ALA A 32 -4.83 -4.68 -5.83
CA ALA A 32 -4.61 -5.93 -6.55
C ALA A 32 -4.63 -5.70 -8.07
N GLU A 33 -5.59 -4.93 -8.58
CA GLU A 33 -5.69 -4.58 -10.00
C GLU A 33 -4.46 -3.78 -10.46
N LEU A 34 -4.07 -2.74 -9.72
CA LEU A 34 -2.85 -1.97 -10.01
C LEU A 34 -1.58 -2.85 -10.06
N THR A 35 -1.53 -3.87 -9.20
CA THR A 35 -0.42 -4.84 -9.22
C THR A 35 -0.47 -5.74 -10.46
N GLN A 36 -1.65 -6.22 -10.85
CA GLN A 36 -1.85 -7.05 -12.04
C GLN A 36 -1.55 -6.27 -13.34
N GLU A 37 -1.88 -4.98 -13.37
CA GLU A 37 -1.59 -4.07 -14.47
C GLU A 37 -0.12 -3.64 -14.53
N GLY A 38 0.67 -3.96 -13.50
CA GLY A 38 2.11 -3.69 -13.47
C GLY A 38 2.49 -2.28 -13.01
N PHE A 39 1.58 -1.53 -12.39
CA PHE A 39 1.85 -0.19 -11.84
C PHE A 39 2.64 -0.22 -10.53
N GLY A 40 2.71 -1.36 -9.85
CA GLY A 40 3.47 -1.54 -8.61
C GLY A 40 3.33 -2.95 -8.08
N LYS A 41 3.76 -3.15 -6.83
CA LYS A 41 3.61 -4.43 -6.12
C LYS A 41 2.94 -4.21 -4.78
N MET A 42 1.85 -4.93 -4.55
CA MET A 42 1.26 -5.03 -3.22
C MET A 42 2.27 -5.54 -2.20
N PHE A 43 2.21 -4.98 -1.00
CA PHE A 43 2.99 -5.43 0.16
C PHE A 43 2.10 -5.55 1.40
N CYS A 44 2.51 -6.40 2.36
CA CYS A 44 1.65 -6.72 3.50
C CYS A 44 1.68 -5.60 4.54
N LEU A 45 0.65 -4.75 4.52
CA LEU A 45 0.41 -3.73 5.55
C LEU A 45 0.30 -4.34 6.95
N ALA A 46 -0.34 -5.51 7.09
CA ALA A 46 -0.47 -6.19 8.38
C ALA A 46 0.89 -6.61 8.97
N GLY A 47 1.88 -6.95 8.13
CA GLY A 47 3.24 -7.24 8.58
C GLY A 47 3.95 -5.99 9.12
N ILE A 48 3.70 -4.83 8.52
CA ILE A 48 4.18 -3.53 9.01
C ILE A 48 3.50 -3.18 10.34
N GLY A 49 2.16 -3.25 10.40
CA GLY A 49 1.39 -2.99 11.61
C GLY A 49 1.69 -3.95 12.76
N GLY A 50 2.13 -5.17 12.46
CA GLY A 50 2.63 -6.13 13.44
C GLY A 50 4.08 -5.89 13.87
N HIS A 51 4.73 -4.83 13.40
CA HIS A 51 6.13 -4.49 13.64
C HIS A 51 7.12 -5.64 13.34
N LEU A 52 6.81 -6.47 12.33
CA LEU A 52 7.72 -7.51 11.88
C LEU A 52 8.94 -6.87 11.22
N SER A 53 10.13 -7.05 11.79
CA SER A 53 11.34 -6.31 11.41
C SER A 53 11.63 -6.30 9.92
N GLY A 54 11.51 -7.45 9.24
CA GLY A 54 11.71 -7.54 7.79
C GLY A 54 10.69 -6.76 6.97
N PHE A 55 9.43 -6.68 7.42
CA PHE A 55 8.39 -5.90 6.75
C PHE A 55 8.60 -4.41 6.93
N VAL A 56 8.89 -3.97 8.16
CA VAL A 56 9.19 -2.57 8.46
C VAL A 56 10.41 -2.10 7.67
N GLN A 57 11.48 -2.90 7.64
CA GLN A 57 12.70 -2.55 6.91
C GLN A 57 12.42 -2.46 5.39
N SER A 58 11.74 -3.45 4.80
CA SER A 58 11.38 -3.42 3.38
C SER A 58 10.55 -2.19 3.01
N ALA A 59 9.64 -1.77 3.89
CA ALA A 59 8.81 -0.59 3.70
C ALA A 59 9.59 0.74 3.87
N LYS A 60 10.69 0.75 4.64
CA LYS A 60 11.60 1.90 4.75
C LYS A 60 12.56 2.02 3.57
N ASP A 61 12.94 0.89 2.96
CA ASP A 61 13.94 0.84 1.90
C ASP A 61 13.35 1.05 0.49
N VAL A 62 12.03 1.00 0.35
CA VAL A 62 11.39 1.16 -0.96
C VAL A 62 11.51 2.61 -1.46
N PRO A 63 11.86 2.84 -2.75
CA PRO A 63 12.03 4.19 -3.26
C PRO A 63 10.71 4.96 -3.38
N ALA A 64 9.57 4.28 -3.57
CA ALA A 64 8.26 4.90 -3.64
C ALA A 64 7.18 4.00 -3.03
N MET A 65 6.18 4.64 -2.39
CA MET A 65 5.08 3.94 -1.74
C MET A 65 3.77 4.70 -1.90
N VAL A 66 2.68 3.98 -2.21
CA VAL A 66 1.31 4.47 -2.09
C VAL A 66 0.57 3.70 -1.01
N ALA A 67 -0.15 4.42 -0.16
CA ALA A 67 -1.09 3.84 0.79
C ALA A 67 -2.53 4.19 0.41
N ILE A 68 -3.40 3.19 0.33
CA ILE A 68 -4.81 3.32 -0.04
C ILE A 68 -5.65 2.91 1.17
N ASP A 69 -6.28 3.87 1.83
CA ASP A 69 -7.25 3.63 2.89
C ASP A 69 -8.68 3.63 2.33
N GLY A 70 -9.53 2.75 2.87
CA GLY A 70 -10.93 2.72 2.46
C GLY A 70 -11.73 3.90 3.02
N CYS A 71 -11.41 4.37 4.22
CA CYS A 71 -12.15 5.45 4.88
C CYS A 71 -11.26 6.29 5.80
N SER A 72 -11.81 7.40 6.28
CA SER A 72 -11.15 8.36 7.17
C SER A 72 -10.63 7.80 8.51
N VAL A 73 -10.96 6.55 8.86
CA VAL A 73 -10.32 5.83 9.99
C VAL A 73 -8.81 5.72 9.78
N GLY A 74 -8.34 5.62 8.53
CA GLY A 74 -6.91 5.69 8.22
C GLY A 74 -6.10 4.52 8.79
N CYS A 75 -6.56 3.28 8.60
CA CYS A 75 -5.88 2.11 9.17
C CYS A 75 -4.46 1.93 8.61
N ALA A 76 -4.28 2.12 7.29
CA ALA A 76 -2.97 2.04 6.67
C ALA A 76 -2.08 3.19 7.15
N LYS A 77 -2.63 4.41 7.19
CA LYS A 77 -1.93 5.58 7.71
C LYS A 77 -1.44 5.37 9.15
N ALA A 78 -2.31 4.91 10.05
CA ALA A 78 -1.95 4.69 11.46
C ALA A 78 -0.80 3.68 11.60
N MET A 79 -0.86 2.54 10.90
CA MET A 79 0.20 1.53 10.94
C MET A 79 1.53 2.05 10.42
N LEU A 80 1.51 2.88 9.36
CA LEU A 80 2.70 3.51 8.81
C LEU A 80 3.30 4.54 9.76
N GLU A 81 2.48 5.39 10.37
CA GLU A 81 2.91 6.37 11.37
C GLU A 81 3.55 5.70 12.59
N HIS A 82 2.97 4.60 13.09
CA HIS A 82 3.56 3.80 14.17
C HIS A 82 4.92 3.18 13.80
N ALA A 83 5.14 2.88 12.52
CA ALA A 83 6.41 2.35 12.01
C ALA A 83 7.41 3.46 11.62
N GLU A 84 7.04 4.74 11.79
CA GLU A 84 7.80 5.92 11.35
C GLU A 84 8.05 5.93 9.84
N ILE A 85 7.02 5.55 9.06
CA ILE A 85 7.05 5.48 7.60
C ILE A 85 6.05 6.49 7.05
N SER A 86 6.46 7.25 6.04
CA SER A 86 5.59 8.19 5.32
C SER A 86 5.45 7.76 3.86
N PRO A 87 4.23 7.48 3.37
CA PRO A 87 4.03 7.11 1.98
C PRO A 87 4.23 8.32 1.06
N SER A 88 4.67 8.07 -0.18
CA SER A 88 4.80 9.09 -1.22
C SER A 88 3.45 9.63 -1.68
N SER A 89 2.40 8.80 -1.60
CA SER A 89 1.02 9.20 -1.88
C SER A 89 0.06 8.46 -0.97
N TYR A 90 -1.02 9.14 -0.60
CA TYR A 90 -2.04 8.61 0.29
C TYR A 90 -3.42 8.91 -0.30
N LEU A 91 -4.24 7.88 -0.46
CA LEU A 91 -5.58 7.96 -1.03
C LEU A 91 -6.59 7.44 -0.01
N VAL A 92 -7.74 8.10 0.11
CA VAL A 92 -8.87 7.64 0.92
C VAL A 92 -10.10 7.53 0.04
N LEU A 93 -10.66 6.33 -0.14
CA LEU A 93 -11.76 6.12 -1.08
C LEU A 93 -13.04 6.91 -0.74
N THR A 94 -13.33 7.12 0.55
CA THR A 94 -14.46 7.96 0.97
C THR A 94 -14.29 9.43 0.59
N ASP A 95 -13.06 9.92 0.48
CA ASP A 95 -12.79 11.31 0.10
C ASP A 95 -13.04 11.52 -1.41
N GLU A 96 -12.98 10.44 -2.19
CA GLU A 96 -13.34 10.38 -3.62
C GLU A 96 -14.85 10.13 -3.85
N GLY A 97 -15.66 10.16 -2.79
CA GLY A 97 -17.12 10.05 -2.88
C GLY A 97 -17.68 8.62 -2.85
N ILE A 98 -16.87 7.61 -2.51
CA ILE A 98 -17.37 6.25 -2.29
C ILE A 98 -17.92 6.12 -0.87
N GLU A 99 -19.23 5.93 -0.74
CA GLU A 99 -19.87 5.78 0.58
C GLU A 99 -19.48 4.45 1.26
N LYS A 100 -19.16 4.54 2.56
CA LYS A 100 -18.95 3.38 3.42
C LYS A 100 -20.29 2.84 3.91
N ASN A 101 -20.49 1.53 3.85
CA ASN A 101 -21.66 0.84 4.40
C ASN A 101 -21.52 0.43 5.87
#